data_AF-B3RZJ7-F1
#
_entry.id   AF-B3RZJ7-F1
#
_cell.length_a   1.000
_cell.length_b   1.000
_cell.length_c   1.000
_cell.angle_alpha   90.00
_cell.angle_beta   90.00
_cell.angle_gamma   90.00
#
_symmetry.space_group_name_H-M   'P 1'
#
loop_
_entity.id
_entity.type
_entity.pdbx_description
1 polymer ?
#
loop_
_entity_poly.entity_id
_entity_poly.type
_entity_poly.pdbx_seq_one_letter_code
_entity_poly.pdbx_strand_id
1 'polypeptide(L)'
;LIKATQCGNKLPTAGDDYDFYASYSSFQQFMQEAGDRLLSLNGALIRHLGLNCRWPLQSDAFDIDDRTDSLIDANDAILEKVDLLIDEAQGIKRNVEPMIPANSNQNYPKIASWNTKRDKVRAMAENFKFLHAKNIQRPQLQFKTKIDNSSSPFIPKLKCKPNALVPLPKEYMEDEQTARTDKFSSKVIKLDPEAEDDNVDGQESRHPYRYEIKHLQPMDWQLKSKKPMMYLPLDETPLNVITEKDELKDLLETLKSVTEFAVDLEHHSYRSYQGFVCLMQISTRDADYIVDTLALRSELWTLNEVFSDPKIIKILHGADSDIIWLQRDFAIYVVNMFDTGQAARLLQFPRFSLSYLLLKYCNVTANKGLQLADWRIRPLPQEMVQYAREDTHYLLYIFDVLTNELMNASTSVDLLKSNFDRSKKICLRTYEKPVFNKKSYLNLLYKHKGRFNHQQNYAFAKLYSWRDSVARDNDESANFVLPNHMLLQIAENLPREPQGILACCNPIPTLVRQYIGDIHQIIKKARERSINEVM
;
A
#
# COMPACT_ATOMS: atom_id res chain seq x y z
N LEU A 1 31.03 24.70 -17.21
CA LEU A 1 31.74 24.52 -15.91
C LEU A 1 33.25 24.71 -16.07
N ILE A 2 33.98 23.84 -16.77
CA ILE A 2 35.47 23.96 -16.91
C ILE A 2 35.93 25.35 -17.37
N LYS A 3 35.34 25.92 -18.44
CA LYS A 3 35.67 27.28 -18.91
C LYS A 3 35.34 28.37 -17.86
N ALA A 4 34.27 28.19 -17.09
CA ALA A 4 33.87 29.14 -16.06
C ALA A 4 34.85 29.10 -14.87
N THR A 5 35.30 27.91 -14.46
CA THR A 5 36.35 27.73 -13.44
C THR A 5 37.67 28.35 -13.88
N GLN A 6 38.06 28.16 -15.15
CA GLN A 6 39.25 28.80 -15.71
C GLN A 6 39.16 30.33 -15.72
N CYS A 7 37.99 30.90 -16.00
CA CYS A 7 37.77 32.34 -15.91
C CYS A 7 37.74 32.84 -14.45
N GLY A 8 37.18 32.06 -13.52
CA GLY A 8 37.19 32.38 -12.08
C GLY A 8 38.60 32.43 -11.51
N ASN A 9 39.46 31.48 -11.90
CA ASN A 9 40.87 31.45 -11.49
C ASN A 9 41.71 32.60 -12.07
N LYS A 10 41.18 33.38 -13.02
CA LYS A 10 41.83 34.57 -13.57
C LYS A 10 41.42 35.85 -12.85
N LEU A 11 40.48 35.78 -11.90
CA LEU A 11 40.13 36.93 -11.08
C LEU A 11 41.29 37.27 -10.12
N PRO A 12 41.45 38.54 -9.73
CA PRO A 12 42.50 38.94 -8.79
C PRO A 12 42.37 38.15 -7.48
N THR A 13 43.46 37.54 -7.04
CA THR A 13 43.54 36.81 -5.77
C THR A 13 43.64 37.79 -4.60
N ALA A 14 43.19 37.37 -3.42
CA ALA A 14 43.29 38.18 -2.20
C ALA A 14 44.74 38.64 -1.95
N GLY A 15 44.93 39.95 -1.78
CA GLY A 15 46.24 40.62 -1.69
C GLY A 15 46.26 41.95 -2.45
N ASP A 16 47.46 42.49 -2.67
CA ASP A 16 47.68 43.84 -3.22
C ASP A 16 46.95 44.11 -4.55
N ASP A 17 46.85 43.11 -5.42
CA ASP A 17 46.14 43.22 -6.71
C ASP A 17 44.63 43.40 -6.52
N TYR A 18 44.02 42.62 -5.61
CA TYR A 18 42.58 42.76 -5.32
C TYR A 18 42.28 44.10 -4.65
N ASP A 19 43.13 44.55 -3.72
CA ASP A 19 42.95 45.83 -3.01
C ASP A 19 43.08 47.02 -3.95
N PHE A 20 43.98 46.94 -4.94
CA PHE A 20 44.09 47.92 -6.00
C PHE A 20 42.82 47.98 -6.86
N TYR A 21 42.30 46.84 -7.33
CA TYR A 21 41.07 46.81 -8.13
C TYR A 21 39.82 47.15 -7.30
N ALA A 22 39.80 46.83 -6.02
CA ALA A 22 38.72 47.17 -5.09
C ALA A 22 38.61 48.68 -4.85
N SER A 23 39.61 49.49 -5.20
CA SER A 23 39.49 50.95 -5.16
C SER A 23 38.53 51.50 -6.23
N TYR A 24 38.20 50.73 -7.27
CA TYR A 24 37.28 51.13 -8.33
C TYR A 24 35.85 50.66 -8.04
N SER A 25 34.91 51.60 -7.99
CA SER A 25 33.49 51.32 -7.72
C SER A 25 32.85 50.37 -8.74
N SER A 26 33.26 50.43 -10.01
CA SER A 26 32.78 49.54 -11.06
C SER A 26 33.20 48.08 -10.85
N PHE A 27 34.40 47.85 -10.30
CA PHE A 27 34.90 46.51 -9.99
C PHE A 27 34.17 45.94 -8.77
N GLN A 28 33.98 46.75 -7.72
CA GLN A 28 33.21 46.35 -6.54
C GLN A 28 31.78 45.94 -6.90
N GLN A 29 31.11 46.74 -7.73
CA GLN A 29 29.75 46.44 -8.19
C GLN A 29 29.69 45.13 -9.01
N PHE A 30 30.64 44.93 -9.94
CA PHE A 30 30.72 43.70 -10.72
C PHE A 30 30.94 42.46 -9.84
N MET A 31 31.85 42.54 -8.87
CA MET A 31 32.14 41.44 -7.95
C MET A 31 30.94 41.10 -7.05
N GLN A 32 30.19 42.11 -6.60
CA GLN A 32 28.96 41.93 -5.83
C GLN A 32 27.85 41.27 -6.65
N GLU A 33 27.59 41.77 -7.86
CA GLU A 33 26.57 41.19 -8.77
C GLU A 33 26.91 39.75 -9.18
N ALA A 34 28.19 39.47 -9.46
CA ALA A 34 28.65 38.12 -9.77
C ALA A 34 28.55 37.18 -8.56
N GLY A 35 28.90 37.67 -7.37
CA GLY A 35 28.79 36.94 -6.10
C GLY A 35 27.33 36.57 -5.77
N ASP A 36 26.41 37.54 -5.84
CA ASP A 36 24.99 37.33 -5.60
C ASP A 36 24.38 36.31 -6.59
N ARG A 37 24.82 36.37 -7.85
CA ARG A 37 24.39 35.40 -8.86
C ARG A 37 24.87 33.98 -8.56
N LEU A 38 26.12 33.83 -8.11
CA LEU A 38 26.67 32.51 -7.73
C LEU A 38 25.97 31.97 -6.48
N LEU A 39 25.73 32.81 -5.47
CA LEU A 39 24.98 32.44 -4.27
C LEU A 39 23.53 32.02 -4.60
N SER A 40 22.87 32.73 -5.51
CA SER A 40 21.54 32.37 -5.99
C SER A 40 21.51 31.02 -6.71
N LEU A 41 22.50 30.74 -7.57
CA LEU A 41 22.65 29.45 -8.26
C LEU A 41 22.93 28.31 -7.28
N ASN A 42 23.84 28.50 -6.33
CA ASN A 42 24.12 27.52 -5.29
C ASN A 42 22.88 27.26 -4.42
N GLY A 43 22.16 28.31 -4.04
CA GLY A 43 20.93 28.16 -3.28
C GLY A 43 19.80 27.46 -4.05
N ALA A 44 19.75 27.59 -5.37
CA ALA A 44 18.83 26.82 -6.21
C ALA A 44 19.23 25.33 -6.28
N LEU A 45 20.53 25.02 -6.37
CA LEU A 45 21.04 23.66 -6.38
C LEU A 45 20.76 22.93 -5.05
N ILE A 46 21.05 23.57 -3.92
CA ILE A 46 20.82 23.00 -2.58
C ILE A 46 19.32 22.73 -2.36
N ARG A 47 18.44 23.64 -2.78
CA ARG A 47 16.98 23.43 -2.73
C ARG A 47 16.51 22.29 -3.63
N HIS A 48 17.11 22.13 -4.80
CA HIS A 48 16.79 21.02 -5.71
C HIS A 48 17.17 19.65 -5.11
N LEU A 49 18.23 19.62 -4.29
CA LEU A 49 18.66 18.43 -3.54
C LEU A 49 17.79 18.14 -2.30
N GLY A 50 16.76 18.96 -2.03
CA GLY A 50 15.86 18.79 -0.89
C GLY A 50 16.42 19.32 0.43
N LEU A 51 17.54 20.05 0.40
CA LEU A 51 18.17 20.63 1.57
C LEU A 51 17.76 22.11 1.75
N ASN A 52 17.69 22.57 2.99
CA ASN A 52 17.29 23.95 3.28
C ASN A 52 18.43 24.92 2.96
N CYS A 53 18.23 25.83 2.00
CA CYS A 53 19.15 26.93 1.74
C CYS A 53 18.46 28.28 1.96
N ARG A 54 19.12 29.17 2.73
CA ARG A 54 18.64 30.52 3.03
C ARG A 54 19.25 31.60 2.11
N TRP A 55 19.92 31.21 1.03
CA TRP A 55 20.57 32.15 0.11
C TRP A 55 19.59 32.63 -0.99
N PRO A 56 19.58 33.92 -1.37
CA PRO A 56 20.44 35.01 -0.93
C PRO A 56 19.69 35.94 0.06
N LEU A 57 19.84 35.73 1.37
CA LEU A 57 19.42 36.72 2.36
C LEU A 57 20.63 37.61 2.69
N GLN A 58 20.61 38.87 2.21
CA GLN A 58 21.47 39.93 2.71
C GLN A 58 21.04 40.27 4.15
N SER A 59 21.53 39.50 5.11
CA SER A 59 21.71 40.03 6.47
C SER A 59 23.18 39.87 6.81
N ASP A 60 23.80 40.96 7.25
CA ASP A 60 25.20 41.07 7.70
C ASP A 60 25.55 40.19 8.92
N ALA A 61 24.73 39.18 9.23
CA ALA A 61 24.77 38.37 10.44
C ALA A 61 24.89 36.85 10.19
N PHE A 62 25.07 36.41 8.94
CA PHE A 62 25.42 35.01 8.63
C PHE A 62 26.90 34.96 8.23
N ASP A 63 27.70 34.35 9.09
CA ASP A 63 29.14 34.23 8.97
C ASP A 63 29.51 33.47 7.68
N ILE A 64 30.69 33.73 7.12
CA ILE A 64 31.22 32.97 5.96
C ILE A 64 31.29 31.48 6.33
N ASP A 65 31.51 31.20 7.62
CA ASP A 65 31.55 29.86 8.20
C ASP A 65 30.18 29.16 8.11
N ASP A 66 29.06 29.81 8.48
CA ASP A 66 27.71 29.22 8.36
C ASP A 66 27.35 28.83 6.92
N ARG A 67 27.82 29.63 5.96
CA ARG A 67 27.62 29.38 4.53
C ARG A 67 28.48 28.21 4.05
N THR A 68 29.69 28.09 4.59
CA THR A 68 30.59 26.99 4.28
C THR A 68 30.08 25.68 4.87
N ASP A 69 29.60 25.70 6.11
CA ASP A 69 28.98 24.54 6.77
C ASP A 69 27.75 24.04 6.00
N SER A 70 26.89 24.96 5.54
CA SER A 70 25.72 24.60 4.72
C SER A 70 26.09 23.92 3.39
N LEU A 71 27.25 24.26 2.81
CA LEU A 71 27.78 23.61 1.60
C LEU A 71 28.40 22.26 1.91
N ILE A 72 29.09 22.13 3.05
CA ILE A 72 29.68 20.86 3.51
C ILE A 72 28.55 19.85 3.76
N ASP A 73 27.52 20.23 4.52
CA ASP A 73 26.34 19.39 4.78
C ASP A 73 25.67 18.94 3.47
N ALA A 74 25.61 19.83 2.48
CA ALA A 74 25.03 19.50 1.17
C ALA A 74 25.88 18.52 0.38
N ASN A 75 27.21 18.66 0.41
CA ASN A 75 28.12 17.72 -0.22
C ASN A 75 28.10 16.35 0.47
N ASP A 76 28.07 16.31 1.80
CA ASP A 76 28.02 15.07 2.57
C ASP A 76 26.75 14.28 2.26
N ALA A 77 25.60 14.95 2.18
CA ALA A 77 24.34 14.31 1.78
C ALA A 77 24.37 13.78 0.33
N ILE A 78 25.07 14.45 -0.59
CA ILE A 78 25.26 13.96 -1.96
C ILE A 78 26.15 12.72 -1.95
N LEU A 79 27.28 12.76 -1.22
CA LEU A 79 28.24 11.66 -1.16
C LEU A 79 27.64 10.43 -0.48
N GLU A 80 26.90 10.58 0.62
CA GLU A 80 26.19 9.48 1.26
C GLU A 80 25.18 8.82 0.30
N LYS A 81 24.47 9.63 -0.49
CA LYS A 81 23.54 9.10 -1.51
C LYS A 81 24.27 8.37 -2.63
N VAL A 82 25.44 8.86 -3.05
CA VAL A 82 26.29 8.19 -4.04
C VAL A 82 26.80 6.86 -3.49
N ASP A 83 27.27 6.82 -2.26
CA ASP A 83 27.75 5.60 -1.60
C ASP A 83 26.64 4.56 -1.49
N LEU A 84 25.43 4.98 -1.07
CA LEU A 84 24.26 4.10 -1.02
C LEU A 84 23.90 3.52 -2.39
N LEU A 85 23.97 4.33 -3.45
CA LEU A 85 23.68 3.88 -4.82
C LEU A 85 24.79 2.99 -5.38
N ILE A 86 26.05 3.22 -5.01
CA ILE A 86 27.19 2.37 -5.38
C ILE A 86 27.08 1.02 -4.66
N ASP A 87 26.73 1.01 -3.37
CA ASP A 87 26.50 -0.23 -2.60
C ASP A 87 25.34 -1.05 -3.18
N GLU A 88 24.27 -0.38 -3.60
CA GLU A 88 23.14 -1.00 -4.30
C GLU A 88 23.56 -1.57 -5.66
N ALA A 89 24.36 -0.85 -6.43
CA ALA A 89 24.83 -1.27 -7.76
C ALA A 89 25.90 -2.37 -7.72
N GLN A 90 26.76 -2.39 -6.69
CA GLN A 90 27.82 -3.39 -6.54
C GLN A 90 27.34 -4.70 -5.89
N GLY A 91 26.08 -4.76 -5.43
CA GLY A 91 25.52 -5.97 -4.83
C GLY A 91 26.24 -6.40 -3.55
N ILE A 92 26.94 -5.48 -2.86
CA ILE A 92 27.64 -5.73 -1.59
C ILE A 92 26.63 -5.71 -0.43
N LYS A 93 25.59 -6.52 -0.57
CA LYS A 93 25.09 -7.33 0.52
C LYS A 93 25.41 -8.76 0.13
N ARG A 94 26.69 -9.13 0.29
CA ARG A 94 27.12 -10.53 0.18
C ARG A 94 26.14 -11.39 0.97
N ASN A 95 25.68 -12.46 0.32
CA ASN A 95 25.03 -13.61 0.93
C ASN A 95 25.79 -13.99 2.21
N VAL A 96 25.35 -13.49 3.35
CA VAL A 96 25.67 -14.11 4.63
C VAL A 96 24.60 -15.17 4.76
N GLU A 97 24.98 -16.41 4.48
CA GLU A 97 24.24 -17.57 4.99
C GLU A 97 23.89 -17.29 6.46
N PRO A 98 22.64 -17.46 6.89
CA PRO A 98 22.24 -17.10 8.23
C PRO A 98 22.93 -17.99 9.25
N MET A 99 24.11 -17.59 9.74
CA MET A 99 24.70 -18.13 10.96
C MET A 99 23.81 -17.71 12.12
N ILE A 100 23.27 -18.70 12.81
CA ILE A 100 22.48 -18.56 14.03
C ILE A 100 23.47 -18.29 15.18
N PRO A 101 23.44 -17.13 15.86
CA PRO A 101 24.12 -17.00 17.13
C PRO A 101 23.28 -17.75 18.17
N ALA A 102 23.80 -18.89 18.64
CA ALA A 102 23.30 -19.51 19.84
C ALA A 102 23.61 -18.60 21.05
N ASN A 103 22.57 -18.32 21.83
CA ASN A 103 22.61 -17.72 23.16
C ASN A 103 23.06 -16.25 23.26
N SER A 104 22.07 -15.35 23.25
CA SER A 104 22.13 -14.13 24.07
C SER A 104 20.76 -13.87 24.70
N ASN A 105 20.61 -14.27 25.95
CA ASN A 105 19.53 -13.80 26.83
C ASN A 105 19.64 -12.29 26.97
N GLN A 106 18.75 -11.54 26.34
CA GLN A 106 18.47 -10.16 26.72
C GLN A 106 17.01 -10.06 27.16
N ASN A 107 16.83 -9.80 28.45
CA ASN A 107 15.54 -9.55 29.09
C ASN A 107 14.85 -8.35 28.45
N TYR A 108 13.69 -8.57 27.83
CA TYR A 108 12.75 -7.49 27.51
C TYR A 108 12.04 -7.03 28.79
N PRO A 109 11.89 -5.71 29.02
CA PRO A 109 11.09 -5.21 30.14
C PRO A 109 9.61 -5.53 29.89
N LYS A 110 9.00 -6.24 30.84
CA LYS A 110 7.54 -6.40 30.92
C LYS A 110 6.92 -5.08 31.35
N ILE A 111 6.12 -4.46 30.49
CA ILE A 111 5.13 -3.47 30.89
C ILE A 111 3.75 -4.12 30.74
N ALA A 112 3.03 -4.17 31.87
CA ALA A 112 1.74 -4.81 32.09
C ALA A 112 0.60 -4.06 31.34
N SER A 113 -0.62 -4.55 31.13
CA SER A 113 -1.42 -5.57 31.82
C SER A 113 -2.66 -5.93 30.98
N TRP A 114 -2.63 -6.97 30.14
CA TRP A 114 -3.87 -7.59 29.59
C TRP A 114 -3.78 -9.11 29.37
N ASN A 115 -2.75 -9.78 29.88
CA ASN A 115 -2.66 -11.25 29.85
C ASN A 115 -2.28 -11.79 31.22
N THR A 116 -3.27 -11.99 32.08
CA THR A 116 -3.15 -12.88 33.24
C THR A 116 -4.36 -13.80 33.28
N LYS A 117 -4.19 -14.98 32.66
CA LYS A 117 -4.56 -16.33 33.15
C LYS A 117 -4.85 -17.24 31.96
N ARG A 118 -3.95 -18.20 31.71
CA ARG A 118 -4.21 -19.58 31.27
C ARG A 118 -2.86 -20.29 31.05
N ASP A 119 -2.25 -20.71 32.16
CA ASP A 119 -1.18 -21.71 32.13
C ASP A 119 -1.81 -23.07 31.81
N LYS A 120 -1.68 -23.50 30.54
CA LYS A 120 -1.71 -24.91 30.07
C LYS A 120 -1.48 -25.09 28.56
N VAL A 121 -1.22 -24.01 27.79
CA VAL A 121 -0.95 -24.08 26.32
C VAL A 121 0.56 -23.94 25.99
N ARG A 122 1.42 -23.90 27.00
CA ARG A 122 2.82 -23.46 26.83
C ARG A 122 3.75 -24.43 26.11
N ALA A 123 3.34 -25.69 25.87
CA ALA A 123 4.20 -26.69 25.24
C ALA A 123 4.16 -26.73 23.69
N MET A 124 3.25 -25.97 23.05
CA MET A 124 3.11 -25.99 21.57
C MET A 124 3.43 -24.64 20.92
N ALA A 125 3.79 -23.63 21.70
CA ALA A 125 3.97 -22.24 21.26
C ALA A 125 5.45 -21.81 21.08
N GLU A 126 6.43 -22.72 21.21
CA GLU A 126 7.85 -22.36 21.14
C GLU A 126 8.46 -22.32 19.72
N ASN A 127 7.70 -22.67 18.66
CA ASN A 127 8.22 -22.69 17.28
C ASN A 127 7.67 -21.62 16.33
N PHE A 128 6.92 -20.61 16.81
CA PHE A 128 6.44 -19.54 15.93
C PHE A 128 7.51 -18.47 15.71
N LYS A 129 8.47 -18.77 14.82
CA LYS A 129 9.28 -17.74 14.16
C LYS A 129 8.33 -16.93 13.28
N PHE A 130 7.96 -15.73 13.70
CA PHE A 130 7.42 -14.73 12.78
C PHE A 130 8.44 -14.59 11.64
N LEU A 131 8.11 -15.10 10.46
CA LEU A 131 8.94 -15.03 9.25
C LEU A 131 8.97 -13.58 8.75
N HIS A 132 9.62 -12.69 9.50
CA HIS A 132 10.00 -11.37 9.02
C HIS A 132 11.39 -11.54 8.42
N ALA A 133 11.48 -11.82 7.12
CA ALA A 133 12.79 -11.87 6.48
C ALA A 133 13.37 -10.44 6.49
N LYS A 134 14.47 -10.26 7.23
CA LYS A 134 15.07 -8.93 7.48
C LYS A 134 15.59 -8.21 6.23
N ASN A 135 15.60 -8.85 5.05
CA ASN A 135 16.16 -8.32 3.81
C ASN A 135 15.40 -8.77 2.55
N ILE A 136 14.07 -8.71 2.53
CA ILE A 136 13.31 -8.94 1.27
C ILE A 136 13.43 -7.71 0.37
N GLN A 137 13.93 -7.88 -0.86
CA GLN A 137 13.91 -6.82 -1.87
C GLN A 137 12.47 -6.41 -2.15
N ARG A 138 12.23 -5.10 -2.31
CA ARG A 138 10.89 -4.59 -2.57
C ARG A 138 10.44 -5.01 -3.98
N PRO A 139 9.40 -5.85 -4.13
CA PRO A 139 8.94 -6.29 -5.44
C PRO A 139 8.47 -5.13 -6.31
N GLN A 140 8.02 -4.03 -5.70
CA GLN A 140 7.57 -2.83 -6.41
C GLN A 140 8.65 -2.21 -7.31
N LEU A 141 9.93 -2.43 -7.00
CA LEU A 141 11.05 -1.95 -7.82
C LEU A 141 11.14 -2.67 -9.18
N GLN A 142 10.56 -3.86 -9.30
CA GLN A 142 10.56 -4.67 -10.51
C GLN A 142 9.28 -4.50 -11.34
N PHE A 143 8.30 -3.73 -10.86
CA PHE A 143 7.06 -3.52 -11.59
C PHE A 143 7.29 -2.66 -12.85
N LYS A 144 6.74 -3.10 -13.98
CA LYS A 144 6.82 -2.39 -15.27
C LYS A 144 6.23 -0.98 -15.21
N THR A 145 5.16 -0.80 -14.43
CA THR A 145 4.50 0.48 -14.21
C THR A 145 4.72 0.90 -12.77
N LYS A 146 5.26 2.12 -12.59
CA LYS A 146 5.48 2.70 -11.26
C LYS A 146 4.15 2.92 -10.54
N ILE A 147 4.13 2.65 -9.24
CA ILE A 147 2.95 2.87 -8.39
C ILE A 147 2.73 4.39 -8.23
N ASP A 148 1.51 4.84 -8.50
CA ASP A 148 1.09 6.22 -8.30
C ASP A 148 0.44 6.41 -6.92
N ASN A 149 1.22 6.87 -5.96
CA ASN A 149 0.78 7.25 -4.61
C ASN A 149 0.39 8.73 -4.49
N SER A 150 0.27 9.48 -5.58
CA SER A 150 -0.17 10.87 -5.53
C SER A 150 -1.62 10.98 -5.04
N SER A 151 -2.01 12.20 -4.65
CA SER A 151 -3.37 12.51 -4.20
C SER A 151 -4.39 12.62 -5.34
N SER A 152 -4.00 12.30 -6.58
CA SER A 152 -4.92 12.22 -7.72
C SER A 152 -5.96 11.12 -7.49
N PRO A 153 -7.21 11.29 -7.96
CA PRO A 153 -8.20 10.22 -7.95
C PRO A 153 -7.67 8.95 -8.62
N PHE A 154 -8.14 7.79 -8.17
CA PHE A 154 -7.82 6.53 -8.84
C PHE A 154 -8.43 6.52 -10.24
N ILE A 155 -7.61 6.17 -11.24
CA ILE A 155 -8.03 5.94 -12.61
C ILE A 155 -7.95 4.42 -12.85
N PRO A 156 -9.06 3.75 -13.16
CA PRO A 156 -9.03 2.33 -13.45
C PRO A 156 -8.14 1.97 -14.65
N LYS A 157 -7.38 0.89 -14.54
CA LYS A 157 -6.37 0.47 -15.53
C LYS A 157 -6.91 -0.49 -16.59
N LEU A 158 -8.23 -0.55 -16.76
CA LEU A 158 -8.89 -1.52 -17.63
C LEU A 158 -8.65 -1.16 -19.10
N LYS A 159 -7.91 -1.99 -19.84
CA LYS A 159 -7.60 -1.75 -21.25
C LYS A 159 -8.63 -2.32 -22.22
N CYS A 160 -9.19 -3.47 -21.88
CA CYS A 160 -10.24 -4.13 -22.63
C CYS A 160 -11.32 -4.63 -21.67
N LYS A 161 -12.55 -4.70 -22.16
CA LYS A 161 -13.71 -5.12 -21.39
C LYS A 161 -14.31 -6.40 -22.02
N PRO A 162 -13.78 -7.61 -21.73
CA PRO A 162 -14.42 -8.84 -22.16
C PRO A 162 -15.81 -8.99 -21.52
N ASN A 163 -16.68 -9.80 -22.12
CA ASN A 163 -18.06 -10.04 -21.63
C ASN A 163 -18.90 -8.77 -21.45
N ALA A 164 -18.59 -7.70 -22.20
CA ALA A 164 -19.30 -6.43 -22.12
C ALA A 164 -20.70 -6.51 -22.73
N LEU A 165 -21.70 -6.00 -22.00
CA LEU A 165 -23.01 -5.65 -22.54
C LEU A 165 -23.06 -4.18 -22.97
N VAL A 166 -22.28 -3.33 -22.29
CA VAL A 166 -22.11 -1.91 -22.63
C VAL A 166 -20.64 -1.64 -22.96
N PRO A 167 -20.34 -0.90 -24.05
CA PRO A 167 -18.97 -0.55 -24.43
C PRO A 167 -18.20 0.11 -23.29
N LEU A 168 -16.88 -0.10 -23.28
CA LEU A 168 -16.00 0.62 -22.35
C LEU A 168 -16.03 2.13 -22.68
N PRO A 169 -16.31 3.02 -21.72
CA PRO A 169 -16.34 4.45 -21.98
C PRO A 169 -14.99 4.96 -22.52
N LYS A 170 -15.04 5.94 -23.44
CA LYS A 170 -13.84 6.50 -24.09
C LYS A 170 -12.83 7.09 -23.10
N GLU A 171 -13.31 7.56 -21.95
CA GLU A 171 -12.50 8.10 -20.85
C GLU A 171 -11.50 7.08 -20.27
N TYR A 172 -11.73 5.77 -20.46
CA TYR A 172 -10.80 4.70 -20.10
C TYR A 172 -9.77 4.39 -21.20
N MET A 173 -9.96 4.92 -22.40
CA MET A 173 -9.11 4.66 -23.57
C MET A 173 -8.15 5.83 -23.87
N GLU A 174 -8.27 6.96 -23.18
CA GLU A 174 -7.36 8.10 -23.32
C GLU A 174 -6.08 7.91 -22.48
N ASP A 175 -4.93 8.21 -23.08
CA ASP A 175 -3.61 8.01 -22.46
C ASP A 175 -3.43 8.78 -21.13
N GLU A 176 -2.59 8.23 -20.23
CA GLU A 176 -2.28 8.81 -18.90
C GLU A 176 -1.83 10.30 -18.92
N GLN A 177 -1.43 10.82 -20.08
CA GLN A 177 -0.96 12.20 -20.26
C GLN A 177 -2.09 13.23 -20.47
N THR A 178 -3.22 12.88 -21.09
CA THR A 178 -4.35 13.82 -21.30
C THR A 178 -5.29 13.89 -20.09
N ALA A 179 -5.40 12.82 -19.31
CA ALA A 179 -6.21 12.79 -18.09
C ALA A 179 -5.71 13.74 -16.97
N ARG A 180 -4.47 14.24 -17.08
CA ARG A 180 -3.86 15.17 -16.11
C ARG A 180 -4.22 16.64 -16.35
N THR A 181 -4.66 17.01 -17.56
CA THR A 181 -4.90 18.40 -17.96
C THR A 181 -6.35 18.85 -17.81
N ASP A 182 -7.30 17.92 -17.88
CA ASP A 182 -8.70 18.27 -17.66
C ASP A 182 -9.10 18.09 -16.21
N LYS A 183 -9.80 19.11 -15.70
CA LYS A 183 -10.45 19.09 -14.39
C LYS A 183 -11.34 17.86 -14.31
N PHE A 184 -10.83 16.81 -13.67
CA PHE A 184 -11.60 15.70 -13.07
C PHE A 184 -12.49 16.22 -11.90
N SER A 185 -13.03 17.44 -12.03
CA SER A 185 -13.99 18.02 -11.12
C SER A 185 -15.38 17.55 -11.53
N SER A 186 -15.97 16.72 -10.69
CA SER A 186 -17.38 16.85 -10.28
C SER A 186 -18.47 16.80 -11.35
N LYS A 187 -18.18 16.42 -12.60
CA LYS A 187 -19.25 16.00 -13.52
C LYS A 187 -19.57 14.55 -13.21
N VAL A 188 -20.78 14.33 -12.68
CA VAL A 188 -21.43 13.02 -12.65
C VAL A 188 -21.36 12.47 -14.07
N ILE A 189 -20.57 11.41 -14.25
CA ILE A 189 -20.43 10.74 -15.53
C ILE A 189 -21.76 10.02 -15.75
N LYS A 190 -22.60 10.56 -16.65
CA LYS A 190 -23.86 9.92 -17.03
C LYS A 190 -23.51 8.70 -17.88
N LEU A 191 -23.39 7.56 -17.21
CA LEU A 191 -23.03 6.27 -17.80
C LEU A 191 -24.26 5.48 -18.29
N ASP A 192 -25.47 6.04 -18.13
CA ASP A 192 -26.72 5.41 -18.52
C ASP A 192 -27.66 6.41 -19.21
N PRO A 193 -28.22 6.10 -20.40
CA PRO A 193 -29.33 6.87 -20.99
C PRO A 193 -30.63 6.82 -20.15
N GLU A 194 -30.75 5.83 -19.25
CA GLU A 194 -31.97 5.57 -18.45
C GLU A 194 -31.85 5.96 -16.96
N ALA A 195 -30.75 6.60 -16.54
CA ALA A 195 -30.57 7.02 -15.15
C ALA A 195 -31.35 8.32 -14.84
N GLU A 196 -32.66 8.21 -14.65
CA GLU A 196 -33.53 9.19 -13.98
C GLU A 196 -33.71 8.88 -12.48
N ASP A 197 -32.73 8.21 -11.84
CA ASP A 197 -32.81 7.92 -10.40
C ASP A 197 -31.84 8.82 -9.61
N ASP A 198 -32.38 9.85 -8.98
CA ASP A 198 -31.68 10.93 -8.24
C ASP A 198 -30.95 10.45 -6.95
N ASN A 199 -30.89 9.15 -6.69
CA ASN A 199 -30.30 8.55 -5.48
C ASN A 199 -29.10 7.63 -5.71
N VAL A 200 -28.47 7.65 -6.90
CA VAL A 200 -27.28 6.83 -7.15
C VAL A 200 -26.06 7.44 -6.45
N ASP A 201 -25.51 6.72 -5.47
CA ASP A 201 -24.21 7.04 -4.88
C ASP A 201 -23.17 7.18 -6.00
N GLY A 202 -22.56 8.37 -6.10
CA GLY A 202 -21.68 8.75 -7.20
C GLY A 202 -20.49 7.79 -7.39
N GLN A 203 -20.17 7.01 -6.35
CA GLN A 203 -19.09 6.02 -6.32
C GLN A 203 -19.38 4.78 -7.19
N GLU A 204 -20.60 4.26 -7.15
CA GLU A 204 -20.95 3.07 -7.94
C GLU A 204 -21.07 3.41 -9.43
N SER A 205 -21.38 4.67 -9.76
CA SER A 205 -21.59 5.12 -11.13
C SER A 205 -20.36 4.81 -12.00
N ARG A 206 -19.15 4.97 -11.45
CA ARG A 206 -17.88 4.85 -12.17
C ARG A 206 -17.42 3.42 -12.42
N HIS A 207 -18.11 2.40 -11.92
CA HIS A 207 -17.65 1.02 -12.02
C HIS A 207 -17.74 0.50 -13.49
N PRO A 208 -16.64 0.03 -14.13
CA PRO A 208 -16.66 -0.34 -15.56
C PRO A 208 -17.66 -1.43 -15.94
N TYR A 209 -17.91 -2.39 -15.03
CA TYR A 209 -18.89 -3.47 -15.19
C TYR A 209 -20.23 -3.21 -14.48
N ARG A 210 -20.54 -1.94 -14.14
CA ARG A 210 -21.75 -1.60 -13.38
C ARG A 210 -23.01 -2.18 -14.02
N TYR A 211 -23.16 -1.96 -15.33
CA TYR A 211 -24.34 -2.37 -16.07
C TYR A 211 -24.49 -3.89 -16.07
N GLU A 212 -23.41 -4.61 -16.38
CA GLU A 212 -23.36 -6.07 -16.40
C GLU A 212 -23.71 -6.66 -15.02
N ILE A 213 -23.13 -6.10 -13.96
CA ILE A 213 -23.39 -6.56 -12.59
C ILE A 213 -24.84 -6.28 -12.19
N LYS A 214 -25.38 -5.08 -12.46
CA LYS A 214 -26.77 -4.75 -12.11
C LYS A 214 -27.79 -5.61 -12.85
N HIS A 215 -27.61 -5.80 -14.15
CA HIS A 215 -28.54 -6.54 -15.00
C HIS A 215 -28.32 -8.06 -14.98
N LEU A 216 -27.28 -8.54 -14.29
CA LEU A 216 -27.07 -9.98 -14.09
C LEU A 216 -28.30 -10.63 -13.44
N GLN A 217 -28.86 -11.60 -14.14
CA GLN A 217 -29.86 -12.52 -13.61
C GLN A 217 -29.19 -13.86 -13.33
N PRO A 218 -29.34 -14.45 -12.13
CA PRO A 218 -28.87 -15.81 -11.87
C PRO A 218 -29.53 -16.79 -12.85
N MET A 219 -28.75 -17.72 -13.39
CA MET A 219 -29.22 -18.78 -14.26
C MET A 219 -30.02 -19.83 -13.47
N ASP A 220 -30.96 -20.50 -14.12
CA ASP A 220 -31.85 -21.47 -13.48
C ASP A 220 -31.11 -22.58 -12.70
N TRP A 221 -29.94 -23.01 -13.17
CA TRP A 221 -29.15 -24.04 -12.50
C TRP A 221 -28.49 -23.54 -11.19
N GLN A 222 -28.28 -22.23 -11.07
CA GLN A 222 -27.67 -21.59 -9.90
C GLN A 222 -28.65 -21.46 -8.74
N LEU A 223 -29.96 -21.45 -9.05
CA LEU A 223 -31.05 -21.34 -8.08
C LEU A 223 -31.69 -22.71 -7.75
N LYS A 224 -31.01 -23.81 -8.10
CA LYS A 224 -31.47 -25.17 -7.82
C LYS A 224 -30.59 -25.81 -6.75
N SER A 225 -31.17 -26.78 -6.03
CA SER A 225 -30.42 -27.59 -5.09
C SER A 225 -29.32 -28.34 -5.83
N LYS A 226 -28.13 -28.36 -5.22
CA LYS A 226 -26.94 -29.01 -5.75
C LYS A 226 -26.74 -30.32 -5.02
N LYS A 227 -26.28 -31.36 -5.71
CA LYS A 227 -25.69 -32.52 -5.03
C LYS A 227 -24.27 -32.12 -4.61
N PRO A 228 -23.95 -32.00 -3.30
CA PRO A 228 -22.62 -31.55 -2.90
C PRO A 228 -21.54 -32.49 -3.42
N MET A 229 -20.57 -31.94 -4.13
CA MET A 229 -19.41 -32.67 -4.59
C MET A 229 -18.32 -32.52 -3.54
N MET A 230 -17.92 -33.65 -2.93
CA MET A 230 -16.83 -33.67 -1.97
C MET A 230 -15.55 -33.16 -2.61
N TYR A 231 -14.80 -32.34 -1.88
CA TYR A 231 -13.45 -31.95 -2.26
C TYR A 231 -12.56 -33.19 -2.35
N LEU A 232 -11.59 -33.16 -3.26
CA LEU A 232 -10.55 -34.17 -3.35
C LEU A 232 -9.62 -34.08 -2.14
N PRO A 233 -8.99 -35.18 -1.67
CA PRO A 233 -7.94 -35.08 -0.66
C PRO A 233 -6.81 -34.14 -1.14
N LEU A 234 -6.30 -33.28 -0.26
CA LEU A 234 -5.23 -32.32 -0.58
C LEU A 234 -4.00 -33.01 -1.22
N ASP A 235 -3.68 -34.19 -0.72
CA ASP A 235 -2.56 -35.05 -1.08
C ASP A 235 -2.66 -35.57 -2.51
N GLU A 236 -3.89 -35.79 -2.99
CA GLU A 236 -4.22 -36.33 -4.31
C GLU A 236 -4.52 -35.24 -5.33
N THR A 237 -4.79 -34.02 -4.86
CA THR A 237 -5.16 -32.91 -5.71
C THR A 237 -3.90 -32.30 -6.35
N PRO A 238 -3.83 -32.10 -7.67
CA PRO A 238 -2.73 -31.39 -8.31
C PRO A 238 -2.63 -29.94 -7.81
N LEU A 239 -1.40 -29.50 -7.52
CA LEU A 239 -1.09 -28.10 -7.18
C LEU A 239 -0.18 -27.51 -8.27
N ASN A 240 -0.66 -26.46 -8.93
CA ASN A 240 0.09 -25.76 -9.96
C ASN A 240 0.49 -24.36 -9.47
N VAL A 241 1.79 -24.05 -9.51
CA VAL A 241 2.30 -22.71 -9.15
C VAL A 241 2.53 -21.95 -10.45
N ILE A 242 1.81 -20.84 -10.62
CA ILE A 242 1.76 -20.05 -11.85
C ILE A 242 2.61 -18.80 -11.67
N THR A 243 3.73 -18.73 -12.36
CA THR A 243 4.71 -17.64 -12.29
C THR A 243 5.01 -17.01 -13.66
N GLU A 244 4.70 -17.72 -14.74
CA GLU A 244 4.97 -17.29 -16.11
C GLU A 244 3.70 -17.03 -16.92
N LYS A 245 3.85 -16.27 -18.01
CA LYS A 245 2.70 -15.83 -18.82
C LYS A 245 2.00 -16.98 -19.53
N ASP A 246 2.74 -17.97 -19.99
CA ASP A 246 2.17 -19.10 -20.72
C ASP A 246 1.41 -20.03 -19.76
N GLU A 247 1.94 -20.26 -18.56
CA GLU A 247 1.22 -20.93 -17.47
C GLU A 247 -0.09 -20.21 -17.11
N LEU A 248 -0.09 -18.87 -17.09
CA LEU A 248 -1.31 -18.07 -16.87
C LEU A 248 -2.34 -18.26 -18.00
N LYS A 249 -1.91 -18.45 -19.25
CA LYS A 249 -2.83 -18.74 -20.36
C LYS A 249 -3.44 -20.13 -20.21
N ASP A 250 -2.65 -21.13 -19.82
CA ASP A 250 -3.14 -22.49 -19.61
C ASP A 250 -4.16 -22.55 -18.45
N LEU A 251 -3.89 -21.80 -17.37
CA LEU A 251 -4.86 -21.58 -16.31
C LEU A 251 -6.14 -20.92 -16.85
N LEU A 252 -6.02 -19.86 -17.66
CA LEU A 252 -7.17 -19.17 -18.22
C LEU A 252 -8.05 -20.09 -19.07
N GLU A 253 -7.46 -20.92 -19.94
CA GLU A 253 -8.21 -21.90 -20.74
C GLU A 253 -8.88 -22.96 -19.87
N THR A 254 -8.21 -23.41 -18.80
CA THR A 254 -8.83 -24.30 -17.81
C THR A 254 -10.05 -23.64 -17.17
N LEU A 255 -9.92 -22.38 -16.73
CA LEU A 255 -11.01 -21.65 -16.07
C LEU A 255 -12.18 -21.34 -17.01
N LYS A 256 -11.96 -21.20 -18.32
CA LYS A 256 -13.04 -21.07 -19.31
C LYS A 256 -13.89 -22.34 -19.44
N SER A 257 -13.33 -23.50 -19.10
CA SER A 257 -14.00 -24.80 -19.25
C SER A 257 -14.89 -25.19 -18.06
N VAL A 258 -14.76 -24.49 -16.93
CA VAL A 258 -15.50 -24.79 -15.69
C VAL A 258 -16.71 -23.87 -15.49
N THR A 259 -17.68 -24.33 -14.71
CA THR A 259 -18.88 -23.55 -14.36
C THR A 259 -18.70 -22.71 -13.08
N GLU A 260 -17.72 -23.06 -12.26
CA GLU A 260 -17.36 -22.33 -11.04
C GLU A 260 -15.89 -22.54 -10.67
N PHE A 261 -15.32 -21.58 -9.97
CA PHE A 261 -14.02 -21.70 -9.31
C PHE A 261 -13.96 -20.84 -8.04
N ALA A 262 -13.15 -21.26 -7.09
CA ALA A 262 -12.89 -20.51 -5.86
C ALA A 262 -11.72 -19.55 -6.05
N VAL A 263 -11.74 -18.42 -5.33
CA VAL A 263 -10.67 -17.41 -5.35
C VAL A 263 -10.41 -16.88 -3.94
N ASP A 264 -9.13 -16.69 -3.61
CA ASP A 264 -8.68 -15.92 -2.44
C ASP A 264 -7.42 -15.12 -2.81
N LEU A 265 -7.03 -14.15 -1.97
CA LEU A 265 -5.86 -13.30 -2.18
C LEU A 265 -5.04 -13.11 -0.91
N GLU A 266 -3.72 -13.05 -1.06
CA GLU A 266 -2.83 -12.61 0.00
C GLU A 266 -2.32 -11.20 -0.23
N HIS A 267 -2.47 -10.36 0.78
CA HIS A 267 -2.21 -8.93 0.68
C HIS A 267 -1.12 -8.46 1.65
N HIS A 268 -0.25 -7.58 1.17
CA HIS A 268 0.77 -6.94 2.00
C HIS A 268 0.59 -5.41 2.01
N SER A 269 0.58 -4.83 3.21
CA SER A 269 0.41 -3.38 3.40
C SER A 269 1.48 -2.73 4.27
N TYR A 270 2.37 -3.48 4.92
CA TYR A 270 3.33 -2.89 5.84
C TYR A 270 4.43 -2.10 5.11
N ARG A 271 4.89 -2.62 3.96
CA ARG A 271 5.93 -2.04 3.10
C ARG A 271 5.39 -1.49 1.78
N SER A 272 4.21 -0.89 1.82
CA SER A 272 3.56 -0.18 0.72
C SER A 272 2.57 0.84 1.27
N TYR A 273 2.39 1.96 0.55
CA TYR A 273 1.43 2.99 0.96
C TYR A 273 -0.02 2.54 0.74
N GLN A 274 -0.35 2.11 -0.48
CA GLN A 274 -1.68 1.62 -0.84
C GLN A 274 -1.89 0.14 -0.49
N GLY A 275 -0.81 -0.61 -0.26
CA GLY A 275 -0.81 -2.05 -0.21
C GLY A 275 -0.77 -2.68 -1.60
N PHE A 276 -0.45 -3.97 -1.67
CA PHE A 276 -0.46 -4.75 -2.91
C PHE A 276 -0.75 -6.23 -2.62
N VAL A 277 -1.39 -6.88 -3.59
CA VAL A 277 -1.59 -8.34 -3.58
C VAL A 277 -0.28 -9.02 -3.95
N CYS A 278 0.06 -10.05 -3.18
CA CYS A 278 1.28 -10.85 -3.29
C CYS A 278 1.02 -12.25 -3.86
N LEU A 279 -0.20 -12.76 -3.71
CA LEU A 279 -0.58 -14.10 -4.14
C LEU A 279 -2.08 -14.11 -4.46
N MET A 280 -2.48 -14.95 -5.41
CA MET A 280 -3.87 -15.25 -5.70
C MET A 280 -4.01 -16.75 -5.75
N GLN A 281 -4.98 -17.28 -5.02
CA GLN A 281 -5.27 -18.70 -4.99
C GLN A 281 -6.54 -18.94 -5.79
N ILE A 282 -6.52 -20.00 -6.59
CA ILE A 282 -7.68 -20.42 -7.36
C ILE A 282 -7.82 -21.93 -7.19
N SER A 283 -9.03 -22.40 -6.96
CA SER A 283 -9.33 -23.84 -7.01
C SER A 283 -10.46 -24.10 -7.99
N THR A 284 -10.29 -25.14 -8.79
CA THR A 284 -11.39 -25.79 -9.51
C THR A 284 -11.85 -27.01 -8.71
N ARG A 285 -12.74 -27.83 -9.29
CA ARG A 285 -13.10 -29.12 -8.67
C ARG A 285 -11.96 -30.12 -8.71
N ASP A 286 -11.00 -29.95 -9.62
CA ASP A 286 -10.01 -30.96 -9.97
C ASP A 286 -8.57 -30.56 -9.64
N ALA A 287 -8.28 -29.28 -9.41
CA ALA A 287 -6.92 -28.78 -9.15
C ALA A 287 -6.89 -27.47 -8.36
N ASP A 288 -5.77 -27.23 -7.69
CA ASP A 288 -5.46 -25.98 -7.01
C ASP A 288 -4.34 -25.22 -7.72
N TYR A 289 -4.42 -23.89 -7.67
CA TYR A 289 -3.50 -22.98 -8.33
C TYR A 289 -3.04 -21.90 -7.36
N ILE A 290 -1.73 -21.66 -7.34
CA ILE A 290 -1.12 -20.54 -6.63
C ILE A 290 -0.48 -19.63 -7.67
N VAL A 291 -1.06 -18.45 -7.86
CA VAL A 291 -0.63 -17.47 -8.85
C VAL A 291 0.25 -16.41 -8.20
N ASP A 292 1.50 -16.30 -8.66
CA ASP A 292 2.42 -15.24 -8.23
C ASP A 292 2.04 -13.91 -8.87
N THR A 293 1.27 -13.12 -8.12
CA THR A 293 0.76 -11.85 -8.60
C THR A 293 1.80 -10.73 -8.61
N LEU A 294 2.97 -10.94 -8.01
CA LEU A 294 4.10 -10.01 -8.09
C LEU A 294 4.78 -10.15 -9.45
N ALA A 295 5.06 -11.40 -9.87
CA ALA A 295 5.65 -11.71 -11.16
C ALA A 295 4.71 -11.38 -12.33
N LEU A 296 3.43 -11.72 -12.20
CA LEU A 296 2.43 -11.63 -13.27
C LEU A 296 1.60 -10.33 -13.24
N ARG A 297 1.97 -9.35 -12.40
CA ARG A 297 1.18 -8.14 -12.15
C ARG A 297 0.64 -7.45 -13.40
N SER A 298 1.45 -7.34 -14.47
CA SER A 298 1.06 -6.64 -15.70
C SER A 298 0.20 -7.48 -16.67
N GLU A 299 0.00 -8.76 -16.36
CA GLU A 299 -0.64 -9.73 -17.25
C GLU A 299 -1.99 -10.20 -16.69
N LEU A 300 -2.19 -10.14 -15.36
CA LEU A 300 -3.39 -10.64 -14.69
C LEU A 300 -4.71 -10.01 -15.15
N TRP A 301 -4.69 -8.84 -15.80
CA TRP A 301 -5.90 -8.24 -16.38
C TRP A 301 -6.60 -9.16 -17.38
N THR A 302 -5.90 -10.12 -18.00
CA THR A 302 -6.49 -11.12 -18.92
C THR A 302 -7.50 -12.03 -18.23
N LEU A 303 -7.38 -12.23 -16.91
CA LEU A 303 -8.34 -13.01 -16.13
C LEU A 303 -9.76 -12.42 -16.13
N ASN A 304 -9.94 -11.15 -16.56
CA ASN A 304 -11.28 -10.60 -16.80
C ASN A 304 -12.11 -11.44 -17.78
N GLU A 305 -11.49 -12.22 -18.68
CA GLU A 305 -12.22 -13.14 -19.57
C GLU A 305 -13.09 -14.14 -18.79
N VAL A 306 -12.66 -14.60 -17.61
CA VAL A 306 -13.41 -15.55 -16.76
C VAL A 306 -13.99 -14.88 -15.50
N PHE A 307 -13.30 -13.88 -14.94
CA PHE A 307 -13.78 -13.13 -13.78
C PHE A 307 -15.01 -12.27 -14.10
N SER A 308 -15.13 -11.78 -15.34
CA SER A 308 -16.31 -11.04 -15.79
C SER A 308 -17.32 -11.88 -16.59
N ASP A 309 -17.06 -13.18 -16.81
CA ASP A 309 -18.01 -14.05 -17.49
C ASP A 309 -19.23 -14.31 -16.58
N PRO A 310 -20.45 -13.90 -16.98
CA PRO A 310 -21.65 -14.12 -16.18
C PRO A 310 -22.03 -15.61 -16.07
N LYS A 311 -21.49 -16.50 -16.91
CA LYS A 311 -21.77 -17.95 -16.87
C LYS A 311 -21.00 -18.69 -15.78
N ILE A 312 -19.87 -18.14 -15.33
CA ILE A 312 -18.97 -18.80 -14.38
C ILE A 312 -19.15 -18.18 -13.00
N ILE A 313 -19.40 -18.97 -11.97
CA ILE A 313 -19.49 -18.47 -10.59
C ILE A 313 -18.11 -18.33 -9.99
N LYS A 314 -17.78 -17.13 -9.51
CA LYS A 314 -16.59 -16.91 -8.68
C LYS A 314 -16.97 -17.06 -7.22
N ILE A 315 -16.38 -18.02 -6.52
CA ILE A 315 -16.69 -18.30 -5.13
C ILE A 315 -15.60 -17.69 -4.26
N LEU A 316 -15.98 -16.81 -3.34
CA LEU A 316 -15.06 -16.15 -2.41
C LEU A 316 -15.60 -16.23 -0.98
N HIS A 317 -14.75 -15.87 -0.01
CA HIS A 317 -15.15 -15.78 1.40
C HIS A 317 -14.87 -14.39 1.97
N GLY A 318 -15.91 -13.58 2.18
CA GLY A 318 -15.75 -12.24 2.74
C GLY A 318 -14.97 -11.31 1.81
N ALA A 319 -15.37 -11.25 0.53
CA ALA A 319 -14.63 -10.67 -0.59
C ALA A 319 -14.52 -9.12 -0.59
N ASP A 320 -14.93 -8.47 0.50
CA ASP A 320 -15.02 -7.02 0.64
C ASP A 320 -13.71 -6.29 0.31
N SER A 321 -12.57 -6.88 0.67
CA SER A 321 -11.25 -6.32 0.37
C SER A 321 -10.72 -6.82 -0.96
N ASP A 322 -10.98 -8.09 -1.31
CA ASP A 322 -10.47 -8.72 -2.52
C ASP A 322 -10.99 -8.03 -3.78
N ILE A 323 -12.29 -7.72 -3.82
CA ILE A 323 -12.89 -6.95 -4.92
C ILE A 323 -12.16 -5.62 -5.14
N ILE A 324 -11.76 -4.95 -4.05
CA ILE A 324 -11.07 -3.66 -4.13
C ILE A 324 -9.62 -3.85 -4.61
N TRP A 325 -8.93 -4.87 -4.10
CA TRP A 325 -7.54 -5.14 -4.45
C TRP A 325 -7.37 -5.62 -5.89
N LEU A 326 -8.28 -6.47 -6.38
CA LEU A 326 -8.33 -6.91 -7.79
C LEU A 326 -8.39 -5.72 -8.76
N GLN A 327 -9.21 -4.72 -8.44
CA GLN A 327 -9.34 -3.50 -9.23
C GLN A 327 -8.07 -2.65 -9.17
N ARG A 328 -7.58 -2.35 -7.95
CA ARG A 328 -6.41 -1.49 -7.72
C ARG A 328 -5.17 -2.01 -8.44
N ASP A 329 -4.91 -3.29 -8.30
CA ASP A 329 -3.64 -3.90 -8.68
C ASP A 329 -3.63 -4.42 -10.11
N PHE A 330 -4.73 -5.05 -10.54
CA PHE A 330 -4.77 -5.82 -11.79
C PHE A 330 -5.87 -5.38 -12.76
N ALA A 331 -6.72 -4.42 -12.37
CA ALA A 331 -7.94 -4.05 -13.10
C ALA A 331 -8.84 -5.27 -13.40
N ILE A 332 -8.92 -6.21 -12.46
CA ILE A 332 -9.85 -7.34 -12.53
C ILE A 332 -11.17 -6.95 -11.87
N TYR A 333 -12.28 -7.28 -12.52
CA TYR A 333 -13.64 -7.05 -12.04
C TYR A 333 -14.41 -8.37 -12.00
N VAL A 334 -15.28 -8.52 -11.00
CA VAL A 334 -16.00 -9.78 -10.76
C VAL A 334 -17.49 -9.63 -11.08
N VAL A 335 -17.95 -10.39 -12.07
CA VAL A 335 -19.38 -10.53 -12.41
C VAL A 335 -19.81 -11.95 -12.05
N ASN A 336 -20.97 -12.14 -11.42
CA ASN A 336 -21.44 -13.45 -10.94
C ASN A 336 -20.54 -14.05 -9.84
N MET A 337 -20.73 -13.57 -8.62
CA MET A 337 -19.96 -13.96 -7.43
C MET A 337 -20.89 -14.55 -6.37
N PHE A 338 -20.40 -15.56 -5.66
CA PHE A 338 -21.03 -16.11 -4.46
C PHE A 338 -20.09 -15.95 -3.26
N ASP A 339 -20.50 -15.14 -2.28
CA ASP A 339 -19.74 -14.94 -1.05
C ASP A 339 -20.23 -15.88 0.06
N THR A 340 -19.40 -16.85 0.42
CA THR A 340 -19.69 -17.83 1.49
C THR A 340 -19.76 -17.19 2.88
N GLY A 341 -19.07 -16.07 3.11
CA GLY A 341 -19.17 -15.26 4.32
C GLY A 341 -20.52 -14.52 4.40
N GLN A 342 -21.07 -14.08 3.28
CA GLN A 342 -22.45 -13.54 3.25
C GLN A 342 -23.49 -14.64 3.47
N ALA A 343 -23.26 -15.85 2.94
CA ALA A 343 -24.12 -17.00 3.17
C ALA A 343 -24.17 -17.35 4.66
N ALA A 344 -23.02 -17.43 5.33
CA ALA A 344 -22.94 -17.68 6.77
C ALA A 344 -23.70 -16.62 7.61
N ARG A 345 -23.67 -15.34 7.18
CA ARG A 345 -24.44 -14.26 7.82
C ARG A 345 -25.95 -14.40 7.62
N LEU A 346 -26.38 -14.75 6.41
CA LEU A 346 -27.79 -14.99 6.08
C LEU A 346 -28.37 -16.18 6.85
N LEU A 347 -27.59 -17.25 7.00
CA LEU A 347 -27.91 -18.42 7.81
C LEU A 347 -27.75 -18.20 9.32
N GLN A 348 -27.35 -17.00 9.73
CA GLN A 348 -27.19 -16.60 11.14
C GLN A 348 -26.28 -17.54 11.96
N PHE A 349 -25.20 -18.02 11.35
CA PHE A 349 -24.24 -18.84 12.06
C PHE A 349 -23.60 -18.08 13.23
N PRO A 350 -23.16 -18.78 14.29
CA PRO A 350 -22.52 -18.15 15.44
C PRO A 350 -21.19 -17.45 15.09
N ARG A 351 -20.55 -17.85 13.99
CA ARG A 351 -19.34 -17.23 13.43
C ARG A 351 -19.42 -17.22 11.91
N PHE A 352 -18.80 -16.22 11.29
CA PHE A 352 -18.85 -16.02 9.84
C PHE A 352 -17.49 -16.22 9.14
N SER A 353 -16.46 -16.63 9.86
CA SER A 353 -15.10 -16.77 9.33
C SER A 353 -14.90 -18.07 8.54
N LEU A 354 -13.98 -18.07 7.58
CA LEU A 354 -13.64 -19.26 6.80
C LEU A 354 -13.22 -20.42 7.70
N SER A 355 -12.38 -20.14 8.70
CA SER A 355 -11.96 -21.14 9.70
C SER A 355 -13.13 -21.83 10.42
N TYR A 356 -14.28 -21.18 10.54
CA TYR A 356 -15.47 -21.78 11.13
C TYR A 356 -16.17 -22.71 10.14
N LEU A 357 -16.29 -22.30 8.87
CA LEU A 357 -16.89 -23.12 7.81
C LEU A 357 -16.03 -24.36 7.50
N LEU A 358 -14.72 -24.21 7.44
CA LEU A 358 -13.76 -25.32 7.31
C LEU A 358 -13.94 -26.36 8.42
N LEU A 359 -14.01 -25.91 9.68
CA LEU A 359 -14.23 -26.81 10.81
C LEU A 359 -15.61 -27.45 10.76
N LYS A 360 -16.67 -26.67 10.49
CA LYS A 360 -18.05 -27.14 10.50
C LYS A 360 -18.32 -28.19 9.41
N TYR A 361 -17.85 -27.96 8.20
CA TYR A 361 -18.22 -28.76 7.03
C TYR A 361 -17.15 -29.75 6.59
N CYS A 362 -15.88 -29.44 6.84
CA CYS A 362 -14.76 -30.24 6.36
C CYS A 362 -13.99 -30.91 7.51
N ASN A 363 -14.30 -30.57 8.77
CA ASN A 363 -13.54 -30.99 9.95
C ASN A 363 -12.04 -30.57 9.88
N VAL A 364 -11.77 -29.45 9.22
CA VAL A 364 -10.42 -28.89 9.02
C VAL A 364 -10.18 -27.73 9.98
N THR A 365 -9.01 -27.71 10.64
CA THR A 365 -8.62 -26.62 11.55
C THR A 365 -7.63 -25.68 10.86
N ALA A 366 -8.09 -24.49 10.48
CA ALA A 366 -7.25 -23.50 9.81
C ALA A 366 -6.09 -22.99 10.70
N ASN A 367 -4.89 -22.90 10.12
CA ASN A 367 -3.69 -22.42 10.81
C ASN A 367 -3.58 -20.89 10.77
N LYS A 368 -4.11 -20.19 11.77
CA LYS A 368 -4.11 -18.71 11.83
C LYS A 368 -2.74 -18.03 11.97
N GLY A 369 -1.65 -18.78 12.13
CA GLY A 369 -0.32 -18.23 12.39
C GLY A 369 0.26 -17.42 11.23
N LEU A 370 -0.16 -17.70 9.99
CA LEU A 370 0.41 -17.13 8.77
C LEU A 370 -0.40 -15.98 8.17
N GLN A 371 -1.56 -15.63 8.75
CA GLN A 371 -2.39 -14.52 8.27
C GLN A 371 -1.68 -13.16 8.29
N LEU A 372 -0.71 -12.97 9.19
CA LEU A 372 0.10 -11.74 9.29
C LEU A 372 1.54 -11.96 8.77
N ALA A 373 1.79 -13.04 8.04
CA ALA A 373 3.08 -13.32 7.46
C ALA A 373 3.43 -12.33 6.34
N ASP A 374 4.71 -12.26 6.02
CA ASP A 374 5.18 -11.46 4.90
C ASP A 374 5.08 -12.25 3.59
N TRP A 375 3.95 -12.13 2.90
CA TRP A 375 3.66 -12.82 1.63
C TRP A 375 4.54 -12.41 0.44
N ARG A 376 5.46 -11.47 0.66
CA ARG A 376 6.48 -11.07 -0.32
C ARG A 376 7.64 -12.07 -0.40
N ILE A 377 7.77 -12.98 0.56
CA ILE A 377 8.87 -13.95 0.62
C ILE A 377 8.86 -14.81 -0.65
N ARG A 378 10.04 -14.98 -1.27
CA ARG A 378 10.30 -15.91 -2.38
C ARG A 378 11.63 -16.64 -2.18
N PRO A 379 11.73 -17.95 -2.51
CA PRO A 379 10.61 -18.84 -2.81
C PRO A 379 9.65 -18.99 -1.62
N LEU A 380 8.39 -19.32 -1.87
CA LEU A 380 7.41 -19.50 -0.79
C LEU A 380 7.75 -20.75 0.03
N PRO A 381 7.87 -20.65 1.37
CA PRO A 381 8.00 -21.81 2.24
C PRO A 381 6.81 -22.77 2.09
N GLN A 382 7.05 -24.07 2.26
CA GLN A 382 6.02 -25.10 2.08
C GLN A 382 4.81 -24.88 3.01
N GLU A 383 5.03 -24.36 4.22
CA GLU A 383 3.94 -24.05 5.15
C GLU A 383 3.04 -22.90 4.64
N MET A 384 3.63 -21.92 3.95
CA MET A 384 2.87 -20.83 3.34
C MET A 384 2.12 -21.31 2.10
N VAL A 385 2.72 -22.21 1.31
CA VAL A 385 2.07 -22.86 0.17
C VAL A 385 0.86 -23.65 0.62
N GLN A 386 0.99 -24.47 1.67
CA GLN A 386 -0.11 -25.25 2.21
C GLN A 386 -1.23 -24.35 2.76
N TYR A 387 -0.87 -23.32 3.55
CA TYR A 387 -1.84 -22.38 4.08
C TYR A 387 -2.65 -21.69 2.95
N ALA A 388 -1.95 -21.13 1.96
CA ALA A 388 -2.58 -20.47 0.82
C ALA A 388 -3.54 -21.42 0.08
N ARG A 389 -3.10 -22.65 -0.15
CA ARG A 389 -3.90 -23.67 -0.83
C ARG A 389 -5.21 -23.97 -0.08
N GLU A 390 -5.15 -24.11 1.24
CA GLU A 390 -6.31 -24.47 2.07
C GLU A 390 -7.43 -23.41 2.04
N ASP A 391 -7.14 -22.15 1.75
CA ASP A 391 -8.15 -21.07 1.74
C ASP A 391 -9.16 -21.20 0.58
N THR A 392 -8.79 -21.86 -0.52
CA THR A 392 -9.67 -22.06 -1.70
C THR A 392 -10.09 -23.50 -1.94
N HIS A 393 -9.24 -24.47 -1.58
CA HIS A 393 -9.42 -25.90 -1.88
C HIS A 393 -10.80 -26.46 -1.46
N TYR A 394 -11.28 -26.09 -0.27
CA TYR A 394 -12.55 -26.58 0.28
C TYR A 394 -13.77 -25.74 -0.14
N LEU A 395 -13.54 -24.59 -0.75
CA LEU A 395 -14.55 -23.54 -0.85
C LEU A 395 -15.68 -23.90 -1.83
N LEU A 396 -15.39 -24.70 -2.87
CA LEU A 396 -16.40 -25.18 -3.81
C LEU A 396 -17.37 -26.18 -3.17
N TYR A 397 -16.88 -27.08 -2.31
CA TYR A 397 -17.74 -27.98 -1.53
C TYR A 397 -18.60 -27.19 -0.54
N ILE A 398 -17.99 -26.23 0.17
CA ILE A 398 -18.71 -25.34 1.09
C ILE A 398 -19.80 -24.55 0.35
N PHE A 399 -19.52 -24.09 -0.87
CA PHE A 399 -20.51 -23.44 -1.73
C PHE A 399 -21.72 -24.34 -2.02
N ASP A 400 -21.51 -25.61 -2.39
CA ASP A 400 -22.63 -26.54 -2.64
C ASP A 400 -23.50 -26.74 -1.40
N VAL A 401 -22.86 -26.95 -0.24
CA VAL A 401 -23.56 -27.16 1.03
C VAL A 401 -24.33 -25.92 1.44
N LEU A 402 -23.70 -24.74 1.37
CA LEU A 402 -24.33 -23.47 1.73
C LEU A 402 -25.47 -23.11 0.79
N THR A 403 -25.36 -23.44 -0.50
CA THR A 403 -26.45 -23.26 -1.47
C THR A 403 -27.70 -24.01 -1.01
N ASN A 404 -27.54 -25.29 -0.65
CA ASN A 404 -28.65 -26.10 -0.15
C ASN A 404 -29.19 -25.60 1.20
N GLU A 405 -28.31 -25.22 2.13
CA GLU A 405 -28.76 -24.68 3.43
C GLU A 405 -29.54 -23.37 3.27
N LEU A 406 -29.11 -22.46 2.39
CA LEU A 406 -29.83 -21.22 2.09
C LEU A 406 -31.20 -21.52 1.50
N MET A 407 -31.30 -22.47 0.56
CA MET A 407 -32.59 -22.88 0.00
C MET A 407 -33.51 -23.48 1.06
N ASN A 408 -33.00 -24.37 1.90
CA ASN A 408 -33.79 -25.03 2.94
C ASN A 408 -34.24 -24.06 4.05
N ALA A 409 -33.44 -23.04 4.35
CA ALA A 409 -33.76 -21.99 5.31
C ALA A 409 -34.62 -20.86 4.70
N SER A 410 -34.84 -20.87 3.38
CA SER A 410 -35.69 -19.87 2.72
C SER A 410 -37.14 -20.06 3.12
N THR A 411 -37.81 -18.94 3.42
CA THR A 411 -39.22 -18.92 3.81
C THR A 411 -39.99 -18.02 2.84
N SER A 412 -40.50 -16.88 3.28
CA SER A 412 -41.04 -15.84 2.38
C SER A 412 -39.95 -15.11 1.61
N VAL A 413 -38.72 -15.12 2.12
CA VAL A 413 -37.53 -14.52 1.51
C VAL A 413 -36.63 -15.63 0.98
N ASP A 414 -36.28 -15.56 -0.30
CA ASP A 414 -35.27 -16.41 -0.93
C ASP A 414 -33.87 -15.97 -0.46
N LEU A 415 -33.29 -16.75 0.45
CA LEU A 415 -31.98 -16.46 1.02
C LEU A 415 -30.84 -16.72 0.03
N LEU A 416 -31.03 -17.63 -0.93
CA LEU A 416 -30.04 -17.91 -1.97
C LEU A 416 -29.93 -16.73 -2.92
N LYS A 417 -31.07 -16.21 -3.40
CA LYS A 417 -31.11 -14.98 -4.18
C LYS A 417 -30.56 -13.79 -3.38
N SER A 418 -30.90 -13.70 -2.10
CA SER A 418 -30.36 -12.66 -1.20
C SER A 418 -28.83 -12.73 -1.07
N ASN A 419 -28.23 -13.92 -1.14
CA ASN A 419 -26.77 -14.05 -1.17
C ASN A 419 -26.20 -13.44 -2.45
N PHE A 420 -26.73 -13.81 -3.62
CA PHE A 420 -26.28 -13.25 -4.89
C PHE A 420 -26.46 -11.73 -4.94
N ASP A 421 -27.57 -11.20 -4.39
CA ASP A 421 -27.80 -9.76 -4.31
C ASP A 421 -26.80 -9.04 -3.40
N ARG A 422 -26.41 -9.65 -2.26
CA ARG A 422 -25.35 -9.11 -1.39
C ARG A 422 -23.99 -9.18 -2.04
N SER A 423 -23.67 -10.30 -2.69
CA SER A 423 -22.43 -10.50 -3.44
C SER A 423 -22.32 -9.49 -4.59
N LYS A 424 -23.42 -9.23 -5.30
CA LYS A 424 -23.54 -8.19 -6.34
C LYS A 424 -23.17 -6.80 -5.81
N LYS A 425 -23.66 -6.43 -4.61
CA LYS A 425 -23.32 -5.16 -3.97
C LYS A 425 -21.83 -5.07 -3.61
N ILE A 426 -21.21 -6.17 -3.17
CA ILE A 426 -19.77 -6.20 -2.91
C ILE A 426 -19.00 -5.98 -4.22
N CYS A 427 -19.38 -6.67 -5.30
CA CYS A 427 -18.76 -6.53 -6.62
C CYS A 427 -18.91 -5.12 -7.22
N LEU A 428 -19.93 -4.34 -6.84
CA LEU A 428 -20.13 -2.97 -7.31
C LEU A 428 -19.25 -1.92 -6.60
N ARG A 429 -18.58 -2.31 -5.51
CA ARG A 429 -17.69 -1.38 -4.78
C ARG A 429 -16.52 -0.99 -5.67
N THR A 430 -16.12 0.27 -5.61
CA THR A 430 -15.00 0.82 -6.39
C THR A 430 -13.83 1.16 -5.47
N TYR A 431 -12.60 0.95 -5.97
CA TYR A 431 -11.42 1.40 -5.25
C TYR A 431 -11.29 2.93 -5.33
N GLU A 432 -11.05 3.55 -4.18
CA GLU A 432 -10.63 4.94 -4.06
C GLU A 432 -9.31 5.01 -3.31
N LYS A 433 -8.40 5.89 -3.77
CA LYS A 433 -7.14 6.09 -3.07
C LYS A 433 -7.39 6.65 -1.67
N PRO A 434 -6.58 6.28 -0.66
CA PRO A 434 -6.63 6.91 0.65
C PRO A 434 -6.47 8.43 0.54
N VAL A 435 -7.50 9.16 0.94
CA VAL A 435 -7.48 10.63 0.96
C VAL A 435 -6.87 11.12 2.26
N PHE A 436 -5.76 11.84 2.15
CA PHE A 436 -5.22 12.57 3.29
C PHE A 436 -6.02 13.86 3.50
N ASN A 437 -6.83 13.91 4.55
CA ASN A 437 -7.49 15.15 4.97
C ASN A 437 -6.64 15.85 6.04
N LYS A 438 -6.57 17.19 5.97
CA LYS A 438 -5.96 18.03 7.00
C LYS A 438 -6.56 17.79 8.40
N LYS A 439 -7.75 17.19 8.51
CA LYS A 439 -8.38 16.81 9.79
C LYS A 439 -8.22 15.33 10.16
N SER A 440 -7.61 14.48 9.31
CA SER A 440 -7.47 13.04 9.57
C SER A 440 -6.68 12.74 10.86
N TYR A 441 -5.75 13.63 11.22
CA TYR A 441 -4.99 13.52 12.47
C TYR A 441 -5.87 13.62 13.72
N LEU A 442 -7.02 14.31 13.65
CA LEU A 442 -7.92 14.50 14.79
C LEU A 442 -8.47 13.17 15.30
N ASN A 443 -8.74 12.20 14.42
CA ASN A 443 -9.20 10.87 14.84
C ASN A 443 -8.16 10.15 15.72
N LEU A 444 -6.87 10.32 15.41
CA LEU A 444 -5.79 9.77 16.22
C LEU A 444 -5.64 10.55 17.53
N LEU A 445 -5.78 11.88 17.47
CA LEU A 445 -5.70 12.76 18.64
C LEU A 445 -6.88 12.57 19.61
N TYR A 446 -8.11 12.34 19.13
CA TYR A 446 -9.28 12.07 19.99
C TYR A 446 -9.16 10.75 20.73
N LYS A 447 -8.54 9.74 20.10
CA LYS A 447 -8.23 8.46 20.75
C LYS A 447 -7.12 8.62 21.78
N HIS A 448 -6.26 9.61 21.60
CA HIS A 448 -5.24 9.99 22.55
C HIS A 448 -5.88 10.75 23.72
N LYS A 449 -5.77 10.21 24.94
CA LYS A 449 -6.39 10.82 26.14
C LYS A 449 -5.64 12.05 26.67
N GLY A 450 -4.47 12.38 26.11
CA GLY A 450 -3.66 13.53 26.52
C GLY A 450 -4.15 14.85 25.91
N ARG A 451 -4.09 15.92 26.70
CA ARG A 451 -4.40 17.29 26.22
C ARG A 451 -3.13 17.92 25.65
N PHE A 452 -3.12 18.15 24.34
CA PHE A 452 -2.04 18.88 23.69
C PHE A 452 -2.26 20.38 23.76
N ASN A 453 -1.20 21.12 24.08
CA ASN A 453 -1.17 22.57 23.94
C ASN A 453 -1.03 22.96 22.45
N HIS A 454 -1.06 24.27 22.14
CA HIS A 454 -1.01 24.76 20.76
C HIS A 454 0.26 24.35 20.00
N GLN A 455 1.41 24.31 20.68
CA GLN A 455 2.69 23.90 20.09
C GLN A 455 2.67 22.40 19.75
N GLN A 456 2.21 21.57 20.69
CA GLN A 456 2.11 20.11 20.52
C GLN A 456 1.11 19.74 19.43
N ASN A 457 -0.04 20.42 19.37
CA ASN A 457 -1.03 20.22 18.29
C ASN A 457 -0.46 20.60 16.91
N TYR A 458 0.26 21.71 16.83
CA TYR A 458 0.92 22.09 15.58
C TYR A 458 1.98 21.08 15.16
N ALA A 459 2.85 20.66 16.08
CA ALA A 459 3.85 19.63 15.84
C ALA A 459 3.19 18.34 15.34
N PHE A 460 2.16 17.86 16.03
CA PHE A 460 1.43 16.65 15.67
C PHE A 460 0.81 16.74 14.26
N ALA A 461 0.11 17.82 13.95
CA ALA A 461 -0.51 18.00 12.64
C ALA A 461 0.53 18.04 11.51
N LYS A 462 1.67 18.71 11.73
CA LYS A 462 2.75 18.81 10.75
C LYS A 462 3.53 17.50 10.59
N LEU A 463 3.83 16.80 11.69
CA LEU A 463 4.44 15.47 11.65
C LEU A 463 3.52 14.46 10.97
N TYR A 464 2.21 14.53 11.21
CA TYR A 464 1.24 13.66 10.55
C TYR A 464 1.20 13.91 9.04
N SER A 465 1.27 15.16 8.59
CA SER A 465 1.38 15.53 7.17
C SER A 465 2.71 15.15 6.54
N TRP A 466 3.82 15.36 7.25
CA TRP A 466 5.15 14.94 6.81
C TRP A 466 5.20 13.42 6.61
N ARG A 467 4.68 12.67 7.59
CA ARG A 467 4.62 11.21 7.54
C ARG A 467 3.85 10.71 6.32
N ASP A 468 2.71 11.32 5.98
CA ASP A 468 1.94 10.94 4.79
C ASP A 468 2.70 11.24 3.49
N SER A 469 3.37 12.40 3.39
CA SER A 469 4.19 12.73 2.22
C SER A 469 5.31 11.71 2.03
N VAL A 470 6.11 11.46 3.08
CA VAL A 470 7.22 10.50 3.03
C VAL A 470 6.73 9.09 2.72
N ALA A 471 5.58 8.69 3.27
CA ALA A 471 4.95 7.40 3.01
C ALA A 471 4.55 7.25 1.54
N ARG A 472 3.95 8.28 0.93
CA ARG A 472 3.60 8.30 -0.50
C ARG A 472 4.84 8.25 -1.39
N ASP A 473 5.82 9.11 -1.11
CA ASP A 473 7.03 9.30 -1.92
C ASP A 473 7.88 8.02 -1.96
N ASN A 474 7.97 7.32 -0.82
CA ASN A 474 8.76 6.10 -0.71
C ASN A 474 7.95 4.82 -0.99
N ASP A 475 6.64 4.90 -1.23
CA ASP A 475 5.71 3.76 -1.24
C ASP A 475 5.86 2.86 -0.01
N GLU A 476 5.67 3.45 1.17
CA GLU A 476 5.77 2.77 2.46
C GLU A 476 4.52 3.05 3.30
N SER A 477 4.19 2.17 4.25
CA SER A 477 3.06 2.43 5.13
C SER A 477 3.39 3.54 6.13
N ALA A 478 2.38 4.30 6.56
CA ALA A 478 2.57 5.31 7.59
C ALA A 478 3.18 4.74 8.89
N ASN A 479 2.83 3.50 9.25
CA ASN A 479 3.39 2.83 10.42
C ASN A 479 4.87 2.42 10.24
N PHE A 480 5.29 2.11 9.01
CA PHE A 480 6.70 1.84 8.72
C PHE A 480 7.52 3.14 8.76
N VAL A 481 6.98 4.25 8.25
CA VAL A 481 7.64 5.57 8.31
C VAL A 481 7.82 6.02 9.75
N LEU A 482 6.73 6.16 10.50
CA LEU A 482 6.76 6.59 11.90
C LEU A 482 5.50 6.07 12.63
N PRO A 483 5.63 5.07 13.53
CA PRO A 483 4.50 4.52 14.27
C PRO A 483 3.73 5.58 15.07
N ASN A 484 2.43 5.37 15.23
CA ASN A 484 1.54 6.34 15.90
C ASN A 484 2.01 6.72 17.32
N HIS A 485 2.50 5.76 18.11
CA HIS A 485 2.96 6.04 19.48
C HIS A 485 4.23 6.90 19.51
N MET A 486 5.18 6.67 18.59
CA MET A 486 6.39 7.50 18.49
C MET A 486 6.06 8.90 17.98
N LEU A 487 5.13 9.01 17.02
CA LEU A 487 4.64 10.31 16.54
C LEU A 487 4.04 11.14 17.68
N LEU A 488 3.22 10.51 18.53
CA LEU A 488 2.65 11.13 19.73
C LEU A 488 3.76 11.56 20.71
N GLN A 489 4.72 10.70 21.01
CA GLN A 489 5.83 11.01 21.93
C GLN A 489 6.69 12.18 21.45
N ILE A 490 7.01 12.26 20.16
CA ILE A 490 7.77 13.38 19.60
C ILE A 490 6.96 14.68 19.74
N ALA A 491 5.66 14.63 19.42
CA ALA A 491 4.77 15.78 19.53
C ALA A 491 4.58 16.25 20.99
N GLU A 492 4.55 15.32 21.95
CA GLU A 492 4.44 15.62 23.38
C GLU A 492 5.71 16.27 23.93
N ASN A 493 6.87 15.67 23.67
CA ASN A 493 8.14 16.06 24.27
C ASN A 493 8.73 17.34 23.63
N LEU A 494 8.37 17.64 22.37
CA LEU A 494 8.92 18.76 21.59
C LEU A 494 10.47 18.89 21.71
N PRO A 495 11.24 17.83 21.39
CA PRO A 495 12.69 17.81 21.59
C PRO A 495 13.40 18.99 20.89
N ARG A 496 14.35 19.65 21.58
CA ARG A 496 15.10 20.80 21.03
C ARG A 496 16.09 20.42 19.94
N GLU A 497 16.66 19.24 20.06
CA GLU A 497 17.76 18.76 19.25
C GLU A 497 17.35 17.51 18.47
N PRO A 498 17.97 17.25 17.29
CA PRO A 498 17.72 16.05 16.50
C PRO A 498 17.84 14.75 17.31
N GLN A 499 18.83 14.68 18.22
CA GLN A 499 19.05 13.51 19.07
C GLN A 499 17.89 13.24 20.02
N GLY A 500 17.19 14.28 20.48
CA GLY A 500 15.99 14.12 21.32
C GLY A 500 14.80 13.52 20.56
N ILE A 501 14.71 13.75 19.24
CA ILE A 501 13.71 13.10 18.38
C ILE A 501 14.01 11.60 18.27
N LEU A 502 15.28 11.26 18.02
CA LEU A 502 15.72 9.87 17.94
C LEU A 502 15.51 9.13 19.27
N ALA A 503 15.73 9.80 20.40
CA ALA A 503 15.48 9.23 21.72
C ALA A 503 13.98 8.92 21.99
N CYS A 504 13.06 9.58 21.28
CA CYS A 504 11.63 9.27 21.34
C CYS A 504 11.24 8.03 20.51
N CYS A 505 12.18 7.44 19.76
CA CYS A 505 11.90 6.32 18.85
C CYS A 505 12.70 5.08 19.28
N ASN A 506 12.02 4.01 19.71
CA ASN A 506 12.67 2.74 20.04
C ASN A 506 11.90 1.53 19.44
N PRO A 507 12.45 0.82 18.44
CA PRO A 507 13.67 1.16 17.69
C PRO A 507 13.47 2.40 16.81
N ILE A 508 14.56 3.03 16.36
CA ILE A 508 14.52 4.19 15.48
C ILE A 508 14.12 3.75 14.05
N PRO A 509 13.00 4.24 13.49
CA PRO A 509 12.66 3.95 12.09
C PRO A 509 13.70 4.53 11.13
N THR A 510 14.04 3.79 10.08
CA THR A 510 15.07 4.19 9.10
C THR A 510 14.74 5.51 8.42
N LEU A 511 13.48 5.71 8.03
CA LEU A 511 13.03 6.95 7.39
C LEU A 511 13.02 8.14 8.36
N VAL A 512 12.78 7.91 9.65
CA VAL A 512 12.91 8.99 10.66
C VAL A 512 14.36 9.44 10.78
N ARG A 513 15.31 8.50 10.73
CA ARG A 513 16.76 8.82 10.73
C ARG A 513 17.16 9.58 9.48
N GLN A 514 16.73 9.12 8.31
CA GLN A 514 17.07 9.74 7.02
C GLN A 514 16.54 11.17 6.89
N TYR A 515 15.30 11.41 7.36
CA TYR A 515 14.63 12.71 7.26
C TYR A 515 14.64 13.49 8.58
N ILE A 516 15.63 13.25 9.44
CA ILE A 516 15.68 13.84 10.79
C ILE A 516 15.72 15.38 10.76
N GLY A 517 16.38 15.96 9.75
CA GLY A 517 16.44 17.40 9.54
C GLY A 517 15.06 18.03 9.32
N ASP A 518 14.21 17.40 8.50
CA ASP A 518 12.86 17.88 8.23
C ASP A 518 11.98 17.86 9.47
N ILE A 519 12.03 16.75 10.22
CA ILE A 519 11.30 16.59 11.48
C ILE A 519 11.77 17.64 12.49
N HIS A 520 13.08 17.87 12.61
CA HIS A 520 13.63 18.87 13.51
C HIS A 520 13.17 20.30 13.19
N GLN A 521 13.11 20.66 11.90
CA GLN A 521 12.57 21.96 11.49
C GLN A 521 11.08 22.12 11.83
N ILE A 522 10.29 21.04 11.71
CA ILE A 522 8.89 21.04 12.14
C ILE A 522 8.77 21.33 13.63
N ILE A 523 9.59 20.68 14.46
CA ILE A 523 9.59 20.88 15.92
C ILE A 523 10.08 22.28 16.29
N LYS A 524 11.11 22.80 15.63
CA LYS A 524 11.59 24.17 15.85
C LYS A 524 10.49 25.20 15.61
N LYS A 525 9.80 25.11 14.47
CA LYS A 525 8.64 25.97 14.15
C LYS A 525 7.48 25.79 15.13
N ALA A 526 7.26 24.58 15.64
CA ALA A 526 6.23 24.32 16.64
C ALA A 526 6.52 25.06 17.95
N ARG A 527 7.79 25.09 18.37
CA ARG A 527 8.24 25.75 19.61
C ARG A 527 8.26 27.28 19.53
N GLU A 528 8.43 27.82 18.34
CA GLU A 528 8.39 29.27 18.07
C GLU A 528 6.97 29.86 18.17
N ARG A 529 5.92 29.01 18.15
CA ARG A 529 4.54 29.47 18.28
C ARG A 529 4.20 29.88 19.71
N SER A 530 3.37 30.93 19.83
CA SER A 530 2.82 31.35 21.11
C SER A 530 1.97 30.25 21.74
N ILE A 531 2.12 30.07 23.05
CA ILE A 531 1.35 29.08 23.83
C ILE A 531 -0.14 29.46 23.89
N ASN A 532 -0.52 30.72 23.61
CA ASN A 532 -1.85 31.27 23.83
C ASN A 532 -2.63 31.67 22.55
N GLU A 533 -2.20 31.26 21.36
CA GLU A 533 -2.96 31.54 20.13
C GLU A 533 -4.21 30.67 20.03
N VAL A 534 -5.37 31.23 20.40
CA VAL A 534 -6.69 30.61 20.23
C VAL A 534 -6.94 30.31 18.74
N MET A 535 -7.41 29.09 18.44
CA MET A 535 -7.76 28.65 17.07
C MET A 535 -9.01 29.34 16.52
#